data_AF-A0A9D8YI59-F1
#
_entry.id   AF-A0A9D8YI59-F1
#
_cell.length_a   1.000
_cell.length_b   1.000
_cell.length_c   1.000
_cell.angle_alpha   90.00
_cell.angle_beta   90.00
_cell.angle_gamma   90.00
#
_symmetry.space_group_name_H-M   'P 1'
#
loop_
_entity.id
_entity.type
_entity.pdbx_description
1 polymer ?
#
loop_
_entity_poly.entity_id
_entity_poly.type
_entity_poly.pdbx_seq_one_letter_code
_entity_poly.pdbx_strand_id
1 'polypeptide(L)'
;MPEATTLGRGSIDAALLDAHARHDHAALVSLYAQAADMFEESGEEDAACFYLTHAYVFALEQGLPQQAGLHARLCAKGRDRPRDGQGIGSAAPSYPWARRPHHLPW
;
A
#
# COMPACT_ATOMS: atom_id res chain seq x y z
N MET A 1 2.35 -3.56 -30.03
CA MET A 1 2.70 -2.23 -29.50
C MET A 1 1.76 -1.91 -28.34
N PRO A 2 2.22 -1.61 -27.11
CA PRO A 2 3.61 -1.37 -26.69
C PRO A 2 4.22 -2.60 -25.98
N GLU A 3 5.47 -2.92 -26.27
CA GLU A 3 6.30 -3.73 -25.36
C GLU A 3 6.70 -2.79 -24.23
N ALA A 4 5.93 -2.80 -23.14
CA ALA A 4 6.42 -2.30 -21.88
C ALA A 4 7.76 -3.01 -21.65
N THR A 5 8.84 -2.26 -21.50
CA THR A 5 10.15 -2.82 -21.18
C THR A 5 10.06 -3.39 -19.77
N THR A 6 9.50 -4.59 -19.65
CA THR A 6 9.46 -5.37 -18.41
C THR A 6 10.90 -5.72 -18.11
N LEU A 7 11.53 -4.91 -17.26
CA LEU A 7 12.84 -5.21 -16.71
C LEU A 7 12.76 -6.58 -16.03
N GLY A 8 13.66 -7.50 -16.36
CA GLY A 8 13.72 -8.79 -15.67
C GLY A 8 13.99 -8.59 -14.17
N ARG A 9 13.65 -9.58 -13.32
CA ARG A 9 13.77 -9.47 -11.85
C ARG A 9 15.17 -9.02 -11.39
N GLY A 10 16.24 -9.41 -12.09
CA GLY A 10 17.60 -8.96 -11.75
C GLY A 10 17.84 -7.46 -12.03
N SER A 11 17.20 -6.91 -13.06
CA SER A 11 17.34 -5.50 -13.42
C SER A 11 16.55 -4.58 -12.48
N ILE A 12 15.42 -5.06 -11.92
CA ILE A 12 14.63 -4.29 -10.96
C ILE A 12 15.33 -4.20 -9.60
N ASP A 13 16.01 -5.26 -9.16
CA ASP A 13 16.77 -5.28 -7.91
C ASP A 13 17.94 -4.29 -7.95
N ALA A 14 18.70 -4.28 -9.04
CA ALA A 14 19.77 -3.31 -9.26
C ALA A 14 19.25 -1.86 -9.28
N ALA A 15 18.11 -1.61 -9.93
CA ALA A 15 17.49 -0.29 -9.96
C ALA A 15 16.98 0.16 -8.58
N LEU A 16 16.43 -0.76 -7.78
CA LEU A 16 16.02 -0.49 -6.41
C LEU A 16 17.23 -0.11 -5.54
N LEU A 17 18.31 -0.87 -5.61
CA LEU A 17 19.54 -0.59 -4.85
C LEU A 17 20.13 0.78 -5.21
N ASP A 18 20.16 1.11 -6.50
CA ASP A 18 20.66 2.41 -6.97
C ASP A 18 19.74 3.57 -6.54
N ALA A 19 18.41 3.40 -6.61
CA ALA A 19 17.46 4.40 -6.12
C ALA A 19 17.56 4.58 -4.59
N HIS A 20 17.79 3.51 -3.83
CA HIS A 20 18.08 3.57 -2.39
C HIS A 20 19.37 4.34 -2.10
N ALA A 21 20.45 4.08 -2.85
CA ALA A 21 21.71 4.81 -2.70
C ALA A 21 21.57 6.31 -2.98
N ARG A 22 20.65 6.68 -3.88
CA ARG A 22 20.31 8.08 -4.21
C ARG A 22 19.25 8.69 -3.30
N HIS A 23 18.68 7.93 -2.36
CA HIS A 23 17.52 8.31 -1.54
C HIS A 23 16.33 8.81 -2.39
N ASP A 24 16.18 8.27 -3.60
CA ASP A 24 15.13 8.67 -4.53
C ASP A 24 13.85 7.90 -4.24
N HIS A 25 13.14 8.35 -3.20
CA HIS A 25 11.90 7.70 -2.75
C HIS A 25 10.81 7.71 -3.83
N ALA A 26 10.78 8.70 -4.72
CA ALA A 26 9.81 8.74 -5.82
C ALA A 26 10.10 7.64 -6.85
N ALA A 27 11.37 7.45 -7.22
CA ALA A 27 11.78 6.34 -8.07
C ALA A 27 11.52 4.99 -7.39
N LEU A 28 11.78 4.86 -6.09
CA LEU A 28 11.51 3.63 -5.32
C LEU A 28 10.04 3.23 -5.38
N VAL A 29 9.10 4.18 -5.22
CA VAL A 29 7.66 3.89 -5.33
C VAL A 29 7.32 3.29 -6.70
N SER A 30 7.82 3.89 -7.78
CA SER A 30 7.60 3.39 -9.14
C SER A 30 8.25 2.03 -9.39
N LEU A 31 9.46 1.79 -8.87
CA LEU A 31 10.16 0.52 -9.01
C LEU A 31 9.50 -0.60 -8.21
N TYR A 32 9.06 -0.33 -6.99
CA TYR A 32 8.33 -1.29 -6.18
C TYR A 32 6.96 -1.64 -6.77
N ALA A 33 6.25 -0.67 -7.36
CA ALA A 33 5.00 -0.94 -8.06
C ALA A 33 5.21 -1.87 -9.28
N GLN A 34 6.25 -1.61 -10.08
CA GLN A 34 6.62 -2.48 -11.20
C GLN A 34 7.00 -3.89 -10.74
N ALA A 35 7.75 -4.02 -9.63
CA ALA A 35 8.05 -5.32 -9.06
C ALA A 35 6.77 -6.06 -8.66
N ALA A 36 5.84 -5.37 -7.99
CA ALA A 36 4.55 -5.95 -7.63
C ALA A 36 3.77 -6.46 -8.85
N ASP A 37 3.75 -5.70 -9.94
CA ASP A 37 3.10 -6.10 -11.19
C ASP A 37 3.72 -7.39 -11.76
N MET A 38 5.05 -7.50 -11.79
CA MET A 38 5.75 -8.69 -12.28
C MET A 38 5.47 -9.95 -11.45
N PHE A 39 5.39 -9.81 -10.12
CA PHE A 39 5.06 -10.92 -9.23
C PHE A 39 3.59 -11.31 -9.33
N GLU A 40 2.68 -10.34 -9.54
CA GLU A 40 1.27 -10.62 -9.87
C GLU A 40 1.16 -11.43 -11.16
N GLU A 41 1.85 -11.02 -12.23
CA GLU A 41 1.85 -11.72 -13.51
C GLU A 41 2.44 -13.14 -13.41
N SER A 42 3.38 -13.35 -12.48
CA SER A 42 3.98 -14.66 -12.21
C SER A 42 3.14 -15.56 -11.30
N GLY A 43 2.02 -15.06 -10.76
CA GLY A 43 1.16 -15.77 -9.81
C GLY A 43 1.70 -15.80 -8.37
N GLU A 44 2.71 -15.00 -8.04
CA GLU A 44 3.31 -14.89 -6.70
C GLU A 44 2.64 -13.74 -5.92
N GLU A 45 1.37 -13.92 -5.56
CA GLU A 45 0.55 -12.86 -4.96
C GLU A 45 1.10 -12.33 -3.63
N ASP A 46 1.67 -13.17 -2.77
CA ASP A 46 2.28 -12.73 -1.51
C ASP A 46 3.51 -11.85 -1.75
N ALA A 47 4.36 -12.21 -2.73
CA ALA A 47 5.51 -11.38 -3.11
C ALA A 47 5.03 -10.04 -3.68
N ALA A 48 3.99 -10.05 -4.52
CA ALA A 48 3.42 -8.82 -5.03
C ALA A 48 2.88 -7.92 -3.90
N CYS A 49 2.16 -8.48 -2.93
CA CYS A 49 1.65 -7.73 -1.78
C CYS A 49 2.77 -7.13 -0.93
N PHE A 50 3.89 -7.85 -0.78
CA PHE A 50 5.07 -7.36 -0.08
C PHE A 50 5.62 -6.08 -0.75
N TYR A 51 5.86 -6.13 -2.06
CA TYR A 51 6.37 -4.97 -2.80
C TYR A 51 5.36 -3.82 -2.87
N LEU A 52 4.07 -4.12 -3.03
CA LEU A 52 3.00 -3.13 -3.07
C LEU A 52 2.90 -2.36 -1.74
N THR A 53 3.10 -3.05 -0.61
CA THR A 53 3.11 -2.42 0.72
C THR A 53 4.30 -1.46 0.85
N HIS A 54 5.49 -1.86 0.41
CA HIS A 54 6.66 -0.97 0.39
C HIS A 54 6.43 0.27 -0.48
N ALA A 55 5.90 0.10 -1.70
CA ALA A 55 5.54 1.22 -2.56
C ALA A 55 4.56 2.17 -1.86
N TYR A 56 3.57 1.63 -1.15
CA TYR A 56 2.57 2.43 -0.45
C TYR A 56 3.17 3.23 0.72
N VAL A 57 4.02 2.62 1.55
CA VAL A 57 4.69 3.29 2.67
C VAL A 57 5.54 4.46 2.17
N PHE A 58 6.39 4.25 1.16
CA PHE A 58 7.21 5.33 0.59
C PHE A 58 6.36 6.42 -0.06
N ALA A 59 5.23 6.07 -0.70
CA ALA A 59 4.31 7.05 -1.25
C ALA A 59 3.66 7.91 -0.16
N LEU A 60 3.32 7.33 0.99
CA LEU A 60 2.81 8.06 2.15
C LEU A 60 3.85 8.99 2.75
N GLU A 61 5.08 8.51 2.97
CA GLU A 61 6.18 9.30 3.55
C GLU A 61 6.51 10.52 2.69
N GLN A 62 6.43 10.37 1.37
CA GLN A 62 6.70 11.44 0.42
C GLN A 62 5.46 12.29 0.07
N GLY A 63 4.26 11.91 0.51
CA GLY A 63 3.02 12.59 0.15
C GLY A 63 2.68 12.51 -1.35
N LEU A 64 3.09 11.44 -2.03
CA LEU A 64 2.89 11.28 -3.48
C LEU A 64 1.44 10.92 -3.83
N PRO A 65 0.91 11.38 -4.98
CA PRO A 65 -0.46 11.07 -5.41
C PRO A 65 -0.68 9.58 -5.71
N GLN A 66 0.38 8.82 -5.99
CA GLN A 66 0.36 7.38 -6.23
C GLN A 66 -0.20 6.57 -5.05
N GLN A 67 -0.19 7.14 -3.83
CA GLN A 67 -0.70 6.50 -2.61
C GLN A 67 -2.14 5.96 -2.78
N ALA A 68 -3.01 6.70 -3.46
CA ALA A 68 -4.43 6.34 -3.61
C ALA A 68 -4.61 5.10 -4.49
N GLY A 69 -3.84 5.02 -5.58
CA GLY A 69 -3.85 3.85 -6.47
C GLY A 69 -3.28 2.61 -5.80
N LEU A 70 -2.19 2.76 -5.04
CA LEU A 70 -1.56 1.65 -4.31
C LEU A 70 -2.45 1.12 -3.19
N HIS A 71 -3.08 2.01 -2.42
CA HIS A 71 -4.04 1.64 -1.38
C HIS A 71 -5.27 0.91 -1.95
N ALA A 72 -5.82 1.37 -3.08
CA ALA A 72 -6.92 0.69 -3.75
C ALA A 72 -6.56 -0.75 -4.16
N ARG A 73 -5.33 -0.96 -4.65
CA ARG A 73 -4.81 -2.30 -4.97
C ARG A 73 -4.67 -3.19 -3.72
N LEU A 74 -4.15 -2.66 -2.62
CA LEU A 74 -4.03 -3.39 -1.35
C LEU A 74 -5.41 -3.79 -0.79
N CYS A 75 -6.40 -2.90 -0.88
CA CYS A 75 -7.79 -3.17 -0.50
C CYS A 75 -8.40 -4.28 -1.37
N ALA A 76 -8.19 -4.22 -2.70
CA ALA A 76 -8.70 -5.24 -3.63
C ALA A 76 -8.13 -6.65 -3.34
N LYS A 77 -6.88 -6.72 -2.86
CA LYS A 77 -6.23 -7.97 -2.43
C LYS A 77 -6.61 -8.40 -1.00
N GLY A 78 -7.48 -7.66 -0.31
CA GLY A 78 -7.87 -7.93 1.07
C GLY A 78 -6.75 -7.75 2.09
N ARG A 79 -5.65 -7.07 1.71
CA ARG A 79 -4.46 -6.86 2.55
C ARG A 79 -4.49 -5.52 3.29
N ASP A 80 -5.43 -4.65 2.96
CA ASP A 80 -5.76 -3.47 3.77
C ASP A 80 -7.29 -3.27 3.83
N ARG A 81 -7.74 -2.48 4.80
CA ARG A 81 -9.15 -2.07 4.85
C ARG A 81 -9.33 -0.82 4.01
N PRO A 82 -10.47 -0.66 3.30
CA PRO A 82 -10.79 0.63 2.74
C PRO A 82 -10.70 1.65 3.88
N ARG A 83 -9.85 2.65 3.74
CA ARG A 83 -9.79 3.78 4.68
C ARG A 83 -11.19 4.39 4.77
N ASP A 84 -11.94 3.96 5.78
CA ASP A 84 -13.28 4.43 6.08
C ASP A 84 -13.20 5.95 6.32
N GLY A 85 -13.54 6.73 5.31
CA GLY A 85 -13.58 8.19 5.37
C GLY A 85 -12.21 8.87 5.31
N GLN A 86 -11.95 9.59 4.22
CA GLN A 86 -11.39 10.94 4.32
C GLN A 86 -12.38 11.79 5.13
N GLY A 87 -12.41 11.57 6.44
CA GLY A 87 -13.49 11.99 7.33
C GLY A 87 -13.32 13.41 7.85
N ILE A 88 -14.36 14.22 7.68
CA ILE A 88 -15.12 14.68 8.85
C ILE A 88 -16.61 14.37 8.61
N GLY A 89 -17.11 13.30 9.22
CA GLY A 89 -18.48 12.84 9.00
C GLY A 89 -18.89 11.63 9.81
N SER A 90 -18.85 11.78 11.15
CA SER A 90 -19.68 11.10 12.16
C SER A 90 -20.36 9.77 11.80
N ALA A 91 -19.89 8.68 12.41
CA ALA A 91 -20.73 7.85 13.27
C ALA A 91 -19.82 7.05 14.21
N ALA A 92 -19.83 7.38 15.50
CA ALA A 92 -19.25 6.50 16.50
C ALA A 92 -19.92 5.11 16.36
N PRO A 93 -19.16 4.01 16.35
CA PRO A 93 -19.75 2.69 16.29
C PRO A 93 -20.70 2.51 17.49
N SER A 94 -21.95 2.15 17.19
CA SER A 94 -23.00 1.90 18.17
C SER A 94 -22.69 0.57 18.89
N TYR A 95 -21.67 0.58 19.74
CA TYR A 95 -21.36 -0.57 20.56
C TYR A 95 -22.33 -0.63 21.75
N PRO A 96 -22.98 -1.77 22.00
CA PRO A 96 -23.90 -1.93 23.13
C PRO A 96 -23.21 -1.77 24.49
N TRP A 97 -21.87 -1.86 24.57
CA TRP A 97 -21.10 -1.63 25.80
C TRP A 97 -20.83 -0.15 26.10
N ALA A 98 -21.04 0.78 25.14
CA ALA A 98 -20.78 2.21 25.31
C ALA A 98 -21.90 2.94 26.09
N ARG A 99 -23.05 2.29 26.33
CA ARG A 99 -24.11 2.75 27.23
C ARG A 99 -24.08 1.93 28.51
N ARG A 100 -23.03 2.04 29.32
CA ARG A 100 -23.08 1.59 30.71
C ARG A 100 -23.56 2.75 31.59
N PRO A 101 -24.73 2.64 32.25
CA PRO A 101 -25.06 3.54 33.34
C PRO A 101 -24.10 3.32 34.51
N HIS A 102 -23.50 4.39 35.02
CA HIS A 102 -22.64 4.40 36.20
C HIS A 102 -23.46 4.26 37.50
N HIS A 103 -24.12 3.12 37.71
CA HIS A 103 -24.75 2.83 39.00
C HIS A 103 -24.76 1.32 39.27
N LEU A 104 -23.64 0.83 39.80
CA LEU A 104 -23.60 -0.33 40.68
C LEU A 104 -22.73 0.05 41.89
N PRO A 105 -23.26 0.03 43.12
CA PRO A 105 -22.44 0.13 44.33
C PRO A 105 -21.59 -1.14 44.47
N TRP A 106 -20.45 -0.97 45.13
CA TRP A 106 -19.44 -2.00 45.41
C TRP A 106 -19.97 -3.14 46.29
#